data_AF-A0A8T3QAK4-F1
#
_entry.id   AF-A0A8T3QAK4-F1
#
_cell.length_a   1.000
_cell.length_b   1.000
_cell.length_c   1.000
_cell.angle_alpha   90.00
_cell.angle_beta   90.00
_cell.angle_gamma   90.00
#
_symmetry.space_group_name_H-M   'P 1'
#
loop_
_entity.id
_entity.type
_entity.pdbx_description
1 polymer ?
#
loop_
_entity_poly.entity_id
_entity_poly.type
_entity_poly.pdbx_seq_one_letter_code
_entity_poly.pdbx_strand_id
1 'polypeptide(L)'
;PLFEGIRDGSDFYFVHSYAGAPNATAEVVIATTEHGGRFPSAIARGRLVGVQFHPERSGVDGLQLLRNFVALVRAALTGPLAA
;
A
#
# COMPACT_ATOMS: atom_id res chain seq x y z
N PRO A 1 2.04 9.77 -0.76
CA PRO A 1 0.59 9.94 -1.08
C PRO A 1 -0.31 8.79 -0.60
N LEU A 2 -0.01 7.51 -0.90
CA LEU A 2 -0.91 6.40 -0.53
C LEU A 2 -1.20 6.32 0.98
N PHE A 3 -0.17 6.56 1.82
CA PHE A 3 -0.26 6.57 3.29
C PHE A 3 -0.41 7.98 3.88
N GLU A 4 -0.75 8.98 3.09
CA GLU A 4 -0.91 10.35 3.58
C GLU A 4 -2.01 10.45 4.64
N GLY A 5 -1.70 11.08 5.78
CA GLY A 5 -2.62 11.18 6.91
C GLY A 5 -2.78 9.88 7.73
N ILE A 6 -1.98 8.84 7.44
CA ILE A 6 -1.94 7.59 8.22
C ILE A 6 -0.64 7.57 9.01
N ARG A 7 -0.71 7.31 10.32
CA ARG A 7 0.47 7.28 11.18
C ARG A 7 1.28 6.02 10.90
N ASP A 8 2.61 6.16 10.97
CA ASP A 8 3.47 4.97 10.97
C ASP A 8 3.16 4.11 12.21
N GLY A 9 3.16 2.79 12.03
CA GLY A 9 2.73 1.83 13.05
C GLY A 9 1.20 1.70 13.24
N SER A 10 0.37 2.33 12.41
CA SER A 10 -1.08 2.05 12.38
C SER A 10 -1.37 0.58 12.02
N ASP A 11 -2.42 0.03 12.64
CA ASP A 11 -2.84 -1.35 12.40
C ASP A 11 -3.65 -1.50 11.10
N PHE A 12 -3.32 -2.53 10.34
CA PHE A 12 -4.08 -2.99 9.18
C PHE A 12 -4.41 -4.48 9.31
N TYR A 13 -5.50 -4.92 8.69
CA TYR A 13 -5.99 -6.29 8.79
C TYR A 13 -5.32 -7.21 7.77
N PHE A 14 -4.67 -8.29 8.24
CA PHE A 14 -4.06 -9.34 7.42
C PHE A 14 -4.72 -10.70 7.68
N VAL A 15 -4.80 -11.56 6.66
CA VAL A 15 -5.32 -12.94 6.77
C VAL A 15 -4.62 -13.87 5.76
N HIS A 16 -3.30 -13.96 5.85
CA HIS A 16 -2.47 -14.65 4.85
C HIS A 16 -1.44 -15.56 5.51
N SER A 17 -1.24 -16.76 4.96
CA SER A 17 -0.17 -17.68 5.37
C SER A 17 1.15 -17.43 4.65
N TYR A 18 1.12 -16.68 3.55
CA TYR A 18 2.28 -16.35 2.73
C TYR A 18 2.39 -14.83 2.59
N ALA A 19 3.62 -14.35 2.44
CA ALA A 19 3.92 -12.95 2.19
C ALA A 19 5.02 -12.84 1.11
N GLY A 20 5.16 -11.66 0.52
CA GLY A 20 6.27 -11.36 -0.38
C GLY A 20 7.62 -11.63 0.28
N ALA A 21 8.58 -12.16 -0.48
CA ALA A 21 9.88 -12.51 0.07
C ALA A 21 10.63 -11.25 0.57
N PRO A 22 11.42 -11.33 1.66
CA PRO A 22 12.12 -10.17 2.23
C PRO A 22 13.15 -9.54 1.28
N ASN A 23 13.61 -10.30 0.29
CA ASN A 23 14.55 -9.87 -0.75
C ASN A 23 13.85 -9.28 -2.00
N ALA A 24 12.58 -8.91 -1.89
CA ALA A 24 11.90 -8.14 -2.94
C ALA A 24 12.70 -6.88 -3.28
N THR A 25 12.68 -6.47 -4.55
CA THR A 25 13.41 -5.30 -5.05
C THR A 25 13.07 -4.07 -4.21
N ALA A 26 14.05 -3.54 -3.47
CA ALA A 26 13.83 -2.44 -2.53
C ALA A 26 13.17 -1.20 -3.18
N GLU A 27 13.41 -1.00 -4.48
CA GLU A 27 12.85 0.09 -5.27
C GLU A 27 11.31 0.10 -5.38
N VAL A 28 10.65 -1.06 -5.20
CA VAL A 28 9.18 -1.13 -5.30
C VAL A 28 8.49 -1.20 -3.94
N VAL A 29 9.22 -1.37 -2.84
CA VAL A 29 8.64 -1.53 -1.51
C VAL A 29 8.34 -0.16 -0.91
N ILE A 30 7.08 0.08 -0.55
CA ILE A 30 6.63 1.36 0.02
C ILE A 30 6.14 1.25 1.47
N ALA A 31 5.92 0.02 1.97
CA ALA A 31 5.70 -0.24 3.39
C ALA A 31 6.18 -1.67 3.74
N THR A 32 6.61 -1.84 4.98
CA THR A 32 6.97 -3.16 5.54
C THR A 32 6.21 -3.39 6.84
N THR A 33 5.96 -4.66 7.14
CA THR A 33 5.32 -5.09 8.40
C THR A 33 6.18 -6.19 9.02
N GLU A 34 6.17 -6.27 10.34
CA GLU A 34 6.89 -7.28 11.11
C GLU A 34 5.88 -8.23 11.76
N HIS A 35 5.91 -9.51 11.35
CA HIS A 35 5.09 -10.57 11.93
C HIS A 35 5.78 -11.93 11.70
N GLY A 36 6.49 -12.44 12.72
CA GLY A 36 7.36 -13.62 12.59
C GLY A 36 8.62 -13.41 11.71
N GLY A 37 8.61 -12.36 10.90
CA GLY A 37 9.70 -11.83 10.09
C GLY A 37 9.25 -10.53 9.42
N ARG A 38 10.20 -9.77 8.86
CA ARG A 38 9.91 -8.55 8.11
C ARG A 38 9.58 -8.88 6.66
N PHE A 39 8.49 -8.33 6.14
CA PHE A 39 8.05 -8.53 4.76
C PHE A 39 7.47 -7.24 4.15
N PRO A 40 7.46 -7.09 2.81
CA PRO A 40 6.80 -5.98 2.14
C PRO A 40 5.28 -6.11 2.27
N SER A 41 4.64 -5.16 2.96
CA SER A 41 3.19 -5.12 3.14
C SER A 41 2.48 -4.20 2.16
N ALA A 42 3.23 -3.29 1.50
CA ALA A 42 2.76 -2.55 0.34
C ALA A 42 3.89 -2.29 -0.66
N ILE A 43 3.55 -2.35 -1.94
CA ILE A 43 4.45 -2.11 -3.07
C ILE A 43 3.84 -1.14 -4.08
N ALA A 44 4.68 -0.42 -4.82
CA ALA A 44 4.27 0.39 -5.95
C ALA A 44 5.33 0.45 -7.04
N ARG A 45 4.90 0.49 -8.31
CA ARG A 45 5.76 0.72 -9.48
C ARG A 45 4.96 1.37 -10.60
N GLY A 46 5.30 2.60 -10.97
CA GLY A 46 4.54 3.36 -11.97
C GLY A 46 3.08 3.53 -11.54
N ARG A 47 2.14 3.00 -12.34
CA ARG A 47 0.69 3.03 -12.03
C ARG A 47 0.18 1.82 -11.24
N LEU A 48 1.08 0.90 -10.85
CA LEU A 48 0.73 -0.28 -10.08
C LEU A 48 0.91 0.01 -8.58
N VAL A 49 -0.10 -0.36 -7.80
CA VAL A 49 -0.08 -0.37 -6.34
C VAL A 49 -0.60 -1.72 -5.88
N GLY A 50 0.10 -2.36 -4.95
CA GLY A 50 -0.32 -3.60 -4.32
C GLY A 50 -0.18 -3.49 -2.81
N VAL A 51 -1.18 -3.98 -2.07
CA VAL A 51 -1.14 -4.08 -0.61
C VAL A 51 -1.41 -5.52 -0.22
N GLN A 52 -0.71 -6.01 0.79
CA GLN A 52 -0.92 -7.36 1.31
C GLN A 52 -2.06 -7.38 2.32
N PHE A 53 -2.31 -6.30 3.05
CA PHE A 53 -3.45 -6.18 3.96
C PHE A 53 -4.76 -5.86 3.21
N HIS A 54 -5.88 -5.98 3.92
CA HIS A 54 -7.22 -5.66 3.43
C HIS A 54 -7.64 -4.25 3.88
N PRO A 55 -7.46 -3.20 3.06
CA PRO A 55 -7.81 -1.84 3.46
C PRO A 55 -9.31 -1.69 3.77
N GLU A 56 -10.18 -2.44 3.11
CA GLU A 56 -11.64 -2.47 3.35
C GLU A 56 -12.01 -3.07 4.71
N ARG A 57 -11.09 -3.79 5.36
CA ARG A 57 -11.27 -4.40 6.69
C ARG A 57 -10.42 -3.74 7.77
N SER A 58 -9.76 -2.62 7.45
CA SER A 58 -8.78 -1.94 8.33
C SER A 58 -9.30 -0.64 8.96
N GLY A 59 -10.62 -0.52 9.14
CA GLY A 59 -11.24 0.60 9.84
C GLY A 59 -10.98 1.97 9.21
N VAL A 60 -10.74 2.97 10.06
CA VAL A 60 -10.58 4.38 9.64
C VAL A 60 -9.30 4.59 8.81
N ASP A 61 -8.20 3.92 9.18
CA ASP A 61 -6.93 4.03 8.46
C ASP A 61 -7.00 3.32 7.11
N GLY A 62 -7.68 2.17 7.06
CA GLY A 62 -8.04 1.49 5.82
C GLY A 62 -8.84 2.35 4.85
N LEU A 63 -9.88 3.03 5.37
CA LEU A 63 -10.70 3.95 4.58
C LEU A 63 -9.89 5.16 4.10
N GLN A 64 -9.00 5.70 4.93
CA GLN A 64 -8.10 6.79 4.54
C GLN A 64 -7.17 6.36 3.40
N LEU A 65 -6.62 5.15 3.47
CA LEU A 65 -5.78 4.60 2.40
C LEU A 65 -6.54 4.48 1.07
N LEU A 66 -7.79 4.01 1.10
CA LEU A 66 -8.64 3.94 -0.09
C LEU A 66 -8.93 5.33 -0.68
N ARG A 67 -9.19 6.34 0.16
CA ARG A 67 -9.36 7.73 -0.31
C ARG A 67 -8.10 8.25 -0.99
N ASN A 68 -6.94 7.99 -0.41
CA ASN A 68 -5.65 8.38 -0.97
C ASN A 68 -5.39 7.67 -2.32
N PHE A 69 -5.74 6.39 -2.43
CA PHE A 69 -5.64 5.64 -3.70
C PHE A 69 -6.54 6.25 -4.79
N VAL A 70 -7.80 6.59 -4.48
CA VAL A 70 -8.69 7.26 -5.44
C VAL A 70 -8.15 8.63 -5.86
N ALA A 71 -7.60 9.40 -4.92
CA ALA A 71 -6.97 10.68 -5.24
C ALA A 71 -5.77 10.52 -6.18
N LEU A 72 -4.92 9.50 -5.94
CA LEU A 72 -3.81 9.15 -6.83
C LEU A 72 -4.30 8.80 -8.24
N VAL A 73 -5.35 7.98 -8.37
CA VAL A 73 -5.93 7.64 -9.67
C VAL A 73 -6.44 8.89 -10.38
N ARG A 74 -7.17 9.77 -9.68
CA ARG A 74 -7.66 11.04 -10.26
C ARG A 74 -6.52 11.91 -10.75
N ALA A 75 -5.47 12.09 -9.95
CA ALA A 75 -4.30 12.88 -10.32
C ALA A 75 -3.58 12.31 -11.56
N ALA A 76 -3.46 10.97 -11.65
CA ALA A 76 -2.87 10.29 -12.79
C ALA A 76 -3.68 10.44 -14.08
N LEU A 77 -5.01 10.64 -13.99
CA LEU A 77 -5.90 10.88 -15.13
C LEU A 77 -5.90 12.34 -15.60
N THR A 78 -5.51 13.29 -14.74
CA THR A 78 -5.42 14.72 -15.08
C THR A 78 -4.05 15.14 -15.63
N GLY A 79 -3.04 14.26 -15.55
CA GLY A 79 -1.78 14.44 -16.29
C GLY A 79 -1.99 14.19 -17.78
N PRO A 80 -1.07 14.63 -18.67
CA PRO A 80 -1.13 14.24 -20.07
C PRO A 80 -1.25 12.72 -20.12
N LEU A 81 -2.29 12.23 -20.81
CA LEU A 81 -2.43 10.83 -21.19
C LEU A 81 -1.08 10.43 -21.77
N ALA A 82 -0.25 9.76 -20.97
CA ALA A 82 1.02 9.25 -21.43
C ALA A 82 0.67 8.23 -22.50
N ALA A 83 0.99 8.62 -23.74
CA ALA A 83 0.91 7.84 -24.96
C ALA A 83 1.45 6.42 -24.78
#